data_AF-A0A7J9EMG1-F1
#
_entry.id   AF-A0A7J9EMG1-F1
#
_cell.length_a   1.000
_cell.length_b   1.000
_cell.length_c   1.000
_cell.angle_alpha   90.00
_cell.angle_beta   90.00
_cell.angle_gamma   90.00
#
_symmetry.space_group_name_H-M   'P 1'
#
loop_
_entity.id
_entity.type
_entity.pdbx_description
1 polymer ?
#
loop_
_entity_poly.entity_id
_entity_poly.type
_entity_poly.pdbx_seq_one_letter_code
_entity_poly.pdbx_strand_id
1 'polypeptide(L)'
;MFGPSIALAIGAKFVPLRKPRKLPGEVIAEAYDLEYGSDCLEMHVGAVQPGERVIVIDDLVATGGTLSAAIRLLERVGAQVVECACVIGLREVKGQRRLNGKPLYILVEPREIDGCY
;
A
#
# COMPACT_ATOMS: atom_id res chain seq x y z
N MET A 1 9.23 5.76 5.30
CA MET A 1 10.52 5.16 4.89
C MET A 1 10.73 3.80 5.58
N PHE A 2 9.74 2.88 5.49
CA PHE A 2 9.75 1.62 6.26
C PHE A 2 9.99 0.37 5.39
N GLY A 3 9.45 0.36 4.17
CA GLY A 3 9.54 -0.78 3.26
C GLY A 3 10.95 -1.33 3.02
N PRO A 4 11.97 -0.51 2.66
CA PRO A 4 13.31 -1.02 2.40
C PRO A 4 13.96 -1.72 3.61
N SER A 5 13.82 -1.15 4.81
CA SER A 5 14.39 -1.71 6.04
C SER A 5 13.73 -3.05 6.40
N ILE A 6 12.41 -3.16 6.24
CA ILE A 6 11.67 -4.41 6.46
C ILE A 6 12.09 -5.46 5.43
N ALA A 7 12.15 -5.10 4.15
CA ALA A 7 12.58 -5.99 3.07
C ALA A 7 13.98 -6.54 3.33
N LEU A 8 14.92 -5.68 3.74
CA LEU A 8 16.27 -6.09 4.12
C LEU A 8 16.26 -7.07 5.31
N ALA A 9 15.49 -6.77 6.36
CA ALA A 9 15.42 -7.60 7.56
C ALA A 9 14.87 -9.01 7.30
N ILE A 10 13.94 -9.17 6.35
CA ILE A 10 13.34 -10.47 6.00
C ILE A 10 14.00 -11.13 4.78
N GLY A 11 15.05 -10.53 4.21
CA GLY A 11 15.73 -11.06 3.02
C GLY A 11 14.86 -11.03 1.76
N ALA A 12 13.94 -10.07 1.64
CA ALA A 12 13.05 -9.92 0.50
C ALA A 12 13.52 -8.83 -0.48
N LYS A 13 13.08 -8.95 -1.73
CA LYS A 13 13.19 -7.90 -2.74
C LYS A 13 12.35 -6.68 -2.31
N PHE A 14 12.90 -5.47 -2.50
CA PHE A 14 12.15 -4.23 -2.36
C PHE A 14 11.76 -3.68 -3.74
N VAL A 15 10.48 -3.36 -3.93
CA VAL A 15 9.94 -2.73 -5.14
C VAL A 15 9.22 -1.43 -4.77
N PRO A 16 9.68 -0.26 -5.23
CA PRO A 16 9.00 1.00 -4.95
C PRO A 16 7.79 1.19 -5.87
N LEU A 17 6.64 1.52 -5.26
CA LEU A 17 5.51 2.13 -5.97
C LEU A 17 5.61 3.64 -5.82
N ARG A 18 5.42 4.38 -6.91
CA ARG A 18 5.69 5.82 -6.94
C ARG A 18 4.58 6.58 -7.64
N LYS A 19 4.45 7.87 -7.34
CA LYS A 19 3.61 8.78 -8.13
C LYS A 19 4.14 8.91 -9.56
N PRO A 20 3.33 9.40 -10.51
CA PRO A 20 3.70 9.42 -11.91
C PRO A 20 4.99 10.16 -12.20
N ARG A 21 5.76 9.64 -13.17
CA ARG A 21 7.01 10.23 -13.68
C ARG A 21 8.14 10.28 -12.64
N LYS A 22 8.10 9.43 -11.62
CA LYS A 22 9.17 9.32 -10.60
C LYS A 22 10.03 8.07 -10.76
N LEU A 23 9.59 7.10 -11.56
CA LEU A 23 10.38 5.93 -11.94
C LEU A 23 10.97 6.18 -13.34
N PRO A 24 12.23 5.80 -13.58
CA PRO A 24 12.79 5.79 -14.94
C PRO A 24 12.15 4.66 -15.77
N GLY A 25 12.45 4.58 -17.08
CA GLY A 25 12.08 3.42 -17.90
C GLY A 25 10.58 3.15 -18.05
N GLU A 26 10.23 1.91 -18.39
CA GLU A 26 8.85 1.48 -18.61
C GLU A 26 8.14 1.15 -17.30
N VAL A 27 6.89 1.61 -17.18
CA VAL A 27 6.05 1.47 -15.99
C VAL A 27 4.63 1.04 -16.36
N ILE A 28 3.98 0.34 -15.44
CA ILE A 28 2.52 0.19 -15.40
C ILE A 28 1.94 1.08 -14.31
N ALA A 29 0.69 1.51 -14.51
CA ALA A 29 0.06 2.49 -13.66
C ALA A 29 -1.35 2.07 -13.23
N GLU A 30 -1.76 2.49 -12.03
CA GLU A 30 -3.10 2.30 -11.46
C GLU A 30 -3.60 3.63 -10.87
N ALA A 31 -4.69 4.14 -11.44
CA ALA A 31 -5.36 5.33 -10.93
C ALA A 31 -6.26 4.99 -9.73
N TYR A 32 -6.47 5.98 -8.86
CA TYR A 32 -7.45 5.91 -7.79
C TYR A 32 -8.04 7.28 -7.46
N ASP A 33 -9.28 7.25 -6.99
CA ASP A 33 -10.02 8.46 -6.67
C ASP A 33 -9.61 9.01 -5.30
N LEU A 34 -9.59 10.34 -5.22
CA LEU A 34 -9.49 11.11 -4.00
C LEU A 34 -10.83 11.82 -3.75
N GLU A 35 -11.01 12.44 -2.58
CA GLU A 35 -12.18 13.29 -2.33
C GLU A 35 -12.31 14.42 -3.36
N TYR A 36 -11.17 14.95 -3.78
CA TYR A 36 -11.07 15.96 -4.83
C TYR A 36 -10.03 15.54 -5.88
N GLY A 37 -10.50 14.90 -6.95
CA GLY A 37 -9.69 14.49 -8.09
C GLY A 37 -9.26 13.02 -8.05
N SER A 38 -8.18 12.71 -8.75
CA SER A 38 -7.59 11.37 -8.78
C SER A 38 -6.08 11.47 -8.68
N ASP A 39 -5.46 10.41 -8.17
CA ASP A 39 -4.01 10.23 -8.17
C ASP A 39 -3.68 8.87 -8.79
N CYS A 40 -2.40 8.55 -8.93
CA CYS A 40 -1.96 7.37 -9.65
C CYS A 40 -0.69 6.78 -9.02
N LEU A 41 -0.60 5.46 -9.04
CA LEU A 41 0.60 4.71 -8.64
C LEU A 41 1.23 4.03 -9.85
N GLU A 42 2.55 4.16 -9.98
CA GLU A 42 3.38 3.52 -10.99
C GLU A 42 4.30 2.47 -10.37
N MET A 43 4.54 1.40 -11.13
CA MET A 43 5.51 0.34 -10.86
C MET A 43 6.26 0.01 -12.15
N HIS A 44 7.56 -0.27 -12.06
CA HIS A 44 8.32 -0.77 -13.20
C HIS A 44 7.77 -2.09 -13.76
N VAL A 45 7.71 -2.20 -15.09
CA VAL A 45 7.38 -3.46 -15.76
C VAL A 45 8.41 -4.53 -15.36
N GLY A 46 7.93 -5.72 -15.01
CA GLY A 46 8.77 -6.86 -14.63
C GLY A 46 9.41 -6.77 -13.23
N ALA A 47 9.17 -5.70 -12.47
CA ALA A 47 9.68 -5.58 -11.10
C ALA A 47 9.10 -6.66 -10.16
N VAL A 48 7.88 -7.10 -10.45
CA VAL A 48 7.19 -8.20 -9.76
C VAL A 48 6.77 -9.24 -10.80
N GLN A 49 6.94 -10.51 -10.48
CA GLN A 49 6.64 -11.63 -11.36
C GLN A 49 5.36 -12.37 -10.91
N PRO A 50 4.61 -12.99 -11.82
CA PRO A 50 3.44 -13.78 -11.47
C PRO A 50 3.75 -14.84 -10.40
N GLY A 51 2.86 -14.97 -9.41
CA GLY A 51 3.00 -15.91 -8.29
C GLY A 51 3.88 -15.43 -7.14
N GLU A 52 4.63 -14.33 -7.28
CA GLU A 52 5.39 -13.76 -6.16
C GLU A 52 4.43 -13.30 -5.05
N ARG A 53 4.80 -13.60 -3.80
CA ARG A 53 4.05 -13.18 -2.62
C ARG A 53 4.56 -11.82 -2.16
N VAL A 54 3.67 -10.85 -2.01
CA VAL A 54 4.04 -9.45 -1.76
C VAL A 54 3.31 -8.89 -0.54
N ILE A 55 4.04 -8.13 0.28
CA ILE A 55 3.49 -7.33 1.37
C ILE A 55 3.58 -5.86 0.95
N VAL A 56 2.47 -5.12 1.05
CA VAL A 56 2.46 -3.68 0.78
C VAL A 56 2.69 -2.93 2.09
N ILE A 57 3.70 -2.06 2.12
CA ILE A 57 4.06 -1.28 3.32
C ILE A 57 3.87 0.20 3.04
N ASP A 58 3.16 0.90 3.93
CA ASP A 58 3.11 2.36 3.94
C ASP A 58 3.35 2.93 5.34
N ASP A 59 3.62 4.22 5.46
CA ASP A 59 3.76 4.85 6.78
C ASP A 59 2.41 5.05 7.47
N LEU A 60 1.43 5.56 6.75
CA LEU A 60 0.13 5.93 7.27
C LEU A 60 -0.99 5.48 6.35
N VAL A 61 -2.07 4.95 6.93
CA VAL A 61 -3.31 4.66 6.23
C VAL A 61 -4.44 5.56 6.74
N ALA A 62 -5.01 6.35 5.83
CA ALA A 62 -6.17 7.21 6.07
C ALA A 62 -7.46 6.53 5.59
N THR A 63 -7.76 6.60 4.29
CA THR A 63 -8.92 5.95 3.66
C THR A 63 -8.61 4.56 3.10
N GLY A 64 -7.33 4.22 2.94
CA GLY A 64 -6.89 2.99 2.29
C GLY A 64 -6.88 3.03 0.75
N GLY A 65 -7.17 4.18 0.13
CA GLY A 65 -7.21 4.32 -1.34
C GLY A 65 -5.89 3.97 -2.03
N THR A 66 -4.77 4.51 -1.53
CA THR A 66 -3.42 4.23 -2.06
C THR A 66 -3.05 2.75 -1.94
N LEU A 67 -3.27 2.14 -0.77
CA LEU A 67 -3.04 0.70 -0.57
C LEU A 67 -3.93 -0.15 -1.48
N SER A 68 -5.18 0.27 -1.68
CA SER A 68 -6.12 -0.42 -2.57
C SER A 68 -5.68 -0.38 -4.03
N ALA A 69 -5.16 0.75 -4.50
CA ALA A 69 -4.52 0.85 -5.82
C ALA A 69 -3.26 0.00 -5.92
N ALA A 70 -2.41 0.00 -4.89
CA ALA A 70 -1.24 -0.88 -4.85
C ALA A 70 -1.62 -2.36 -4.98
N ILE A 71 -2.67 -2.81 -4.27
CA ILE A 71 -3.20 -4.17 -4.38
C ILE A 71 -3.60 -4.48 -5.83
N ARG A 72 -4.43 -3.63 -6.44
CA ARG A 72 -4.90 -3.83 -7.82
C ARG A 72 -3.73 -3.87 -8.81
N LEU A 73 -2.77 -2.95 -8.69
CA LEU A 73 -1.61 -2.89 -9.57
C LEU A 73 -0.76 -4.17 -9.49
N LEU A 74 -0.54 -4.71 -8.29
CA LEU A 74 0.23 -5.93 -8.05
C LEU A 74 -0.53 -7.18 -8.52
N GLU A 75 -1.83 -7.27 -8.27
CA GLU A 75 -2.64 -8.41 -8.72
C GLU A 75 -2.80 -8.44 -10.25
N ARG A 76 -2.82 -7.28 -10.92
CA ARG A 76 -2.82 -7.18 -12.38
C ARG A 76 -1.60 -7.84 -13.04
N VAL A 77 -0.47 -7.92 -12.34
CA VAL A 77 0.73 -8.64 -12.81
C VAL A 77 0.83 -10.07 -12.25
N GLY A 78 -0.26 -10.58 -11.65
CA GLY A 78 -0.34 -11.94 -11.13
C GLY A 78 0.35 -12.14 -9.79
N ALA A 79 0.73 -11.08 -9.08
CA ALA A 79 1.30 -11.21 -7.74
C ALA A 79 0.23 -11.58 -6.71
N GLN A 80 0.63 -12.31 -5.67
CA GLN A 80 -0.20 -12.64 -4.54
C GLN A 80 0.03 -11.66 -3.40
N VAL A 81 -0.81 -10.62 -3.31
CA VAL A 81 -0.77 -9.71 -2.16
C VAL A 81 -1.24 -10.47 -0.92
N VAL A 82 -0.33 -10.67 0.04
CA VAL A 82 -0.61 -11.43 1.26
C VAL A 82 -1.16 -10.56 2.38
N GLU A 83 -0.70 -9.31 2.47
CA GLU A 83 -1.05 -8.36 3.52
C GLU A 83 -0.67 -6.93 3.11
N CYS A 84 -1.39 -5.94 3.64
CA CYS A 84 -0.96 -4.56 3.72
C CYS A 84 -0.61 -4.23 5.18
N ALA A 85 0.46 -3.49 5.42
CA ALA A 85 0.84 -3.05 6.75
C ALA A 85 1.22 -1.57 6.79
N CYS A 86 0.74 -0.89 7.83
CA CYS A 86 1.04 0.52 8.08
C CYS A 86 1.52 0.75 9.51
N VAL A 87 2.34 1.78 9.68
CA VAL A 87 2.80 2.18 11.01
C VAL A 87 1.67 2.90 11.76
N ILE A 88 0.94 3.79 11.09
CA ILE A 88 -0.12 4.61 11.69
C ILE A 88 -1.44 4.39 10.94
N GLY A 89 -2.53 4.16 11.66
CA GLY A 89 -3.88 4.21 11.11
C GLY A 89 -4.61 5.47 11.58
N LEU A 90 -5.47 6.05 10.75
CA LEU A 90 -6.39 7.11 11.14
C LEU A 90 -7.77 6.57 11.52
N ARG A 91 -8.66 7.45 12.00
CA ARG A 91 -9.97 7.06 12.55
C ARG A 91 -10.85 6.37 11.52
N GLU A 92 -10.74 6.76 10.26
CA GLU A 92 -11.52 6.26 9.12
C GLU A 92 -11.27 4.76 8.84
N VAL A 93 -10.10 4.26 9.22
CA VAL A 93 -9.68 2.86 9.09
C VAL A 93 -9.55 2.14 10.42
N LYS A 94 -9.94 2.80 11.51
CA LYS A 94 -9.94 2.20 12.84
C LYS A 94 -10.86 0.97 12.86
N GLY A 95 -10.34 -0.15 13.36
CA GLY A 95 -11.07 -1.42 13.40
C GLY A 95 -11.20 -2.12 12.04
N GLN A 96 -10.75 -1.50 10.94
CA GLN A 96 -10.62 -2.20 9.68
C GLN A 96 -9.49 -3.22 9.79
N ARG A 97 -9.81 -4.47 9.50
CA ARG A 97 -8.84 -5.57 9.47
C ARG A 97 -8.52 -6.03 8.06
N ARG A 98 -9.17 -5.45 7.04
CA ARG A 98 -8.97 -5.81 5.64
C ARG A 98 -9.15 -4.62 4.69
N LEU A 99 -8.39 -4.62 3.60
CA LEU A 99 -8.55 -3.75 2.43
C LEU A 99 -8.61 -4.61 1.17
N ASN A 100 -9.65 -4.45 0.34
CA ASN A 100 -9.90 -5.29 -0.85
C ASN A 100 -9.78 -6.80 -0.56
N GLY A 101 -10.31 -7.23 0.58
CA GLY A 101 -10.22 -8.63 1.02
C GLY A 101 -8.83 -9.07 1.48
N LYS A 102 -7.80 -8.21 1.52
CA LYS A 102 -6.46 -8.51 2.06
C LYS A 102 -6.35 -8.07 3.52
N PRO A 103 -5.67 -8.81 4.40
CA PRO A 103 -5.38 -8.35 5.76
C PRO A 103 -4.73 -6.96 5.78
N LEU A 104 -5.13 -6.14 6.76
CA LEU A 104 -4.51 -4.86 7.05
C LEU A 104 -3.96 -4.89 8.49
N TYR A 105 -2.65 -4.79 8.62
CA TYR A 105 -1.96 -4.61 9.89
C TYR A 105 -1.69 -3.12 10.15
N ILE A 106 -1.97 -2.66 11.36
CA ILE A 106 -1.70 -1.28 11.78
C ILE A 106 -0.95 -1.34 13.11
N LEU A 107 0.25 -0.77 13.15
CA LEU A 107 1.08 -0.82 14.37
C LEU A 107 0.56 0.11 15.47
N VAL A 108 0.14 1.33 15.09
CA VAL A 108 -0.35 2.36 16.01
C VAL A 108 -1.72 2.85 15.53
N GLU A 109 -2.75 2.60 16.32
CA GLU A 109 -4.11 3.10 16.09
C GLU A 109 -4.36 4.42 16.84
N PRO A 110 -5.26 5.31 16.36
CA PRO A 110 -5.59 6.54 17.07
C PRO A 110 -6.24 6.21 18.41
N ARG A 111 -5.87 6.97 19.45
CA ARG A 111 -6.57 6.89 20.75
C ARG A 111 -8.03 7.30 20.59
N GLU A 112 -8.91 6.61 21.30
CA GLU A 112 -10.24 7.16 21.62
C GLU A 112 -10.02 8.40 22.47
N ILE A 113 -10.47 9.54 21.96
CA ILE A 113 -10.67 10.71 22.81
C ILE A 113 -12.15 10.66 23.14
N ASP A 114 -12.48 10.07 24.27
CA ASP A 114 -13.80 10.22 24.85
C ASP A 114 -14.00 11.71 25.18
N GLY A 115 -14.92 12.37 24.47
CA GLY A 115 -15.46 13.67 24.89
C GLY A 115 -14.70 14.94 24.51
N CYS A 116 -14.43 15.16 23.22
CA CYS A 116 -14.23 16.54 22.72
C CYS A 116 -15.16 16.79 21.53
N TYR A 117 -16.35 17.32 21.85
CA TYR A 117 -17.13 18.20 20.99
C TYR A 117 -16.61 19.62 21.14
#